data_AF-A0A6C0C5W4-F1
#
_entry.id   AF-A0A6C0C5W4-F1
#
_cell.length_a   1.000
_cell.length_b   1.000
_cell.length_c   1.000
_cell.angle_alpha   90.00
_cell.angle_beta   90.00
_cell.angle_gamma   90.00
#
_symmetry.space_group_name_H-M   'P 1'
#
loop_
_entity.id
_entity.type
_entity.pdbx_description
1 polymer ?
#
loop_
_entity_poly.entity_id
_entity_poly.type
_entity_poly.pdbx_seq_one_letter_code
_entity_poly.pdbx_strand_id
1 'polypeptide(L)'
;MSDEEDIIDGPDIMEEPEPELDNSSDSDDEPIDISKEIIDDIEDINVFKKNYSDLLKKNKTNNVLSKYEKTKILAKRCEQLESGCLPLIKDYEKYDNIYDIALEELNEKKIPFILKRFINGKYEYWKLEDLIY
;
A
#
# COMPACT_ATOMS: atom_id res chain seq x y z
N MET A 1 -12.07 -65.32 15.69
CA MET A 1 -12.65 -63.97 15.70
C MET A 1 -11.93 -63.27 14.58
N SER A 2 -12.56 -63.31 13.41
CA SER A 2 -12.00 -62.80 12.16
C SER A 2 -12.74 -61.50 11.92
N ASP A 3 -12.00 -60.40 11.97
CA ASP A 3 -12.52 -59.05 11.85
C ASP A 3 -13.01 -58.83 10.41
N GLU A 4 -14.30 -58.50 10.29
CA GLU A 4 -14.94 -58.11 9.03
C GLU A 4 -14.47 -56.69 8.67
N GLU A 5 -13.81 -56.54 7.53
CA GLU A 5 -13.44 -55.23 6.99
C GLU A 5 -14.68 -54.57 6.35
N ASP A 6 -15.13 -53.47 6.97
CA ASP A 6 -16.17 -52.58 6.43
C ASP A 6 -15.66 -51.87 5.17
N ILE A 7 -16.24 -52.22 4.02
CA ILE A 7 -16.05 -51.53 2.74
C ILE A 7 -16.81 -50.20 2.80
N ILE A 8 -16.08 -49.10 3.01
CA ILE A 8 -16.60 -47.74 2.87
C ILE A 8 -16.75 -47.44 1.39
N ASP A 9 -18.01 -47.42 0.93
CA ASP A 9 -18.40 -46.97 -0.40
C ASP A 9 -18.10 -45.46 -0.52
N GLY A 10 -17.31 -45.09 -1.52
CA GLY A 10 -16.86 -43.71 -1.73
C GLY A 10 -18.03 -42.80 -2.13
N PRO A 11 -17.96 -41.48 -1.85
CA PRO A 11 -19.06 -40.58 -2.17
C PRO A 11 -19.24 -40.43 -3.68
N ASP A 12 -20.47 -40.67 -4.14
CA ASP A 12 -20.97 -40.35 -5.48
C ASP A 12 -20.70 -38.88 -5.80
N ILE A 13 -19.84 -38.62 -6.79
CA ILE A 13 -19.56 -37.27 -7.28
C ILE A 13 -20.74 -36.87 -8.18
N MET A 14 -21.62 -36.01 -7.67
CA MET A 14 -22.62 -35.36 -8.51
C MET A 14 -21.91 -34.40 -9.46
N GLU A 15 -21.98 -34.68 -10.76
CA GLU A 15 -21.44 -33.84 -11.83
C GLU A 15 -22.32 -32.57 -11.93
N GLU A 16 -21.80 -31.43 -11.52
CA GLU A 16 -22.48 -30.14 -11.70
C GLU A 16 -22.50 -29.77 -13.21
N PRO A 17 -23.61 -29.23 -13.74
CA PRO A 17 -23.68 -28.88 -15.15
C PRO A 17 -22.80 -27.66 -15.46
N GLU A 18 -22.00 -27.76 -16.53
CA GLU A 18 -21.17 -26.65 -16.99
C GLU A 18 -22.02 -25.44 -17.43
N PRO A 19 -21.59 -24.20 -17.14
CA PRO A 19 -22.30 -23.01 -17.60
C PRO A 19 -22.15 -22.83 -19.12
N GLU A 20 -23.27 -22.75 -19.83
CA GLU A 20 -23.26 -22.43 -21.26
C GLU A 20 -22.77 -20.99 -21.49
N LEU A 21 -21.75 -20.84 -22.35
CA LEU A 21 -21.21 -19.56 -22.79
C LEU A 21 -22.21 -18.87 -23.74
N ASP A 22 -22.92 -17.87 -23.23
CA ASP A 22 -23.72 -16.95 -24.03
C ASP A 22 -22.80 -16.05 -24.86
N ASN A 23 -22.67 -16.38 -26.15
CA ASN A 23 -22.06 -15.52 -27.16
C ASN A 23 -23.08 -14.49 -27.65
N SER A 24 -23.35 -13.47 -26.83
CA SER A 24 -23.95 -12.22 -27.29
C SER A 24 -22.85 -11.17 -27.44
N SER A 25 -22.36 -11.05 -28.66
CA SER A 25 -21.53 -9.93 -29.10
C SER A 25 -22.44 -8.73 -29.31
N ASP A 26 -22.37 -7.75 -28.41
CA ASP A 26 -22.84 -6.41 -28.73
C ASP A 26 -21.76 -5.39 -28.43
N SER A 27 -21.57 -4.54 -29.43
CA SER A 27 -20.34 -3.80 -29.69
C SER A 27 -20.51 -2.38 -29.20
N ASP A 28 -20.06 -2.11 -27.98
CA ASP A 28 -19.76 -0.75 -27.53
C ASP A 28 -18.26 -0.68 -27.21
N ASP A 29 -17.43 -0.63 -28.26
CA ASP A 29 -16.04 -0.17 -28.16
C ASP A 29 -16.07 1.34 -27.83
N GLU A 30 -16.45 1.69 -26.61
CA GLU A 30 -15.87 2.89 -26.02
C GLU A 30 -14.36 2.67 -25.99
N PRO A 31 -13.54 3.66 -26.41
CA PRO A 31 -12.11 3.54 -26.27
C PRO A 31 -11.81 3.28 -24.79
N ILE A 32 -11.39 2.05 -24.48
CA ILE A 32 -10.89 1.68 -23.17
C ILE A 32 -9.77 2.67 -22.90
N ASP A 33 -10.03 3.60 -21.99
CA ASP A 33 -9.05 4.57 -21.56
C ASP A 33 -8.01 3.78 -20.76
N ILE A 34 -6.99 3.27 -21.45
CA ILE A 34 -5.88 2.49 -20.89
C ILE A 34 -5.22 3.25 -19.72
N SER A 35 -5.43 4.57 -19.63
CA SER A 35 -4.98 5.38 -18.49
C SER A 35 -5.75 5.13 -17.19
N LYS A 36 -6.98 4.58 -17.24
CA LYS A 36 -7.79 4.26 -16.05
C LYS A 36 -7.38 2.94 -15.40
N GLU A 37 -7.12 1.89 -16.16
CA GLU A 37 -6.71 0.58 -15.60
C GLU A 37 -5.31 0.61 -14.97
N ILE A 38 -4.40 1.47 -15.45
CA ILE A 38 -3.08 1.67 -14.84
C ILE A 38 -3.18 2.33 -13.44
N ILE A 39 -4.32 2.90 -13.07
CA ILE A 39 -4.55 3.52 -11.75
C ILE A 39 -4.93 2.47 -10.68
N ASP A 40 -5.26 1.24 -11.06
CA ASP A 40 -5.88 0.27 -10.15
C ASP A 40 -4.94 -0.29 -9.08
N ASP A 41 -3.62 -0.29 -9.32
CA ASP A 41 -2.65 -0.68 -8.29
C ASP A 41 -1.66 0.45 -7.95
N ILE A 42 -2.17 1.47 -7.26
CA ILE A 42 -1.36 2.56 -6.71
C ILE A 42 -0.38 2.08 -5.61
N GLU A 43 -0.51 0.85 -5.13
CA GLU A 43 0.39 0.28 -4.12
C GLU A 43 1.73 -0.12 -4.73
N ASP A 44 1.80 -0.37 -6.05
CA ASP A 44 3.06 -0.52 -6.76
C ASP A 44 3.85 0.81 -6.80
N ILE A 45 5.10 0.75 -6.33
CA ILE A 45 5.96 1.94 -6.20
C ILE A 45 6.31 2.58 -7.55
N ASN A 46 6.41 1.81 -8.63
CA ASN A 46 6.71 2.31 -9.96
C ASN A 46 5.50 3.03 -10.56
N VAL A 47 4.30 2.45 -10.39
CA VAL A 47 3.02 3.07 -10.75
C VAL A 47 2.84 4.37 -9.99
N PHE A 48 3.04 4.35 -8.66
CA PHE A 48 2.96 5.54 -7.82
C PHE A 48 3.90 6.64 -8.32
N LYS A 49 5.20 6.33 -8.53
CA LYS A 49 6.19 7.31 -8.96
C LYS A 49 5.85 7.95 -10.31
N LYS A 50 5.35 7.17 -11.27
CA LYS A 50 4.96 7.66 -12.60
C LYS A 50 3.79 8.64 -12.51
N ASN A 51 2.81 8.35 -11.64
CA ASN A 51 1.57 9.12 -11.53
C ASN A 51 1.59 10.21 -10.44
N TYR A 52 2.65 10.28 -9.62
CA TYR A 52 2.71 11.13 -8.44
C TYR A 52 2.42 12.60 -8.73
N SER A 53 2.97 13.15 -9.82
CA SER A 53 2.75 14.54 -10.23
C SER A 53 1.28 14.88 -10.46
N ASP A 54 0.50 13.93 -10.97
CA ASP A 54 -0.92 14.14 -11.24
C ASP A 54 -1.79 13.87 -9.99
N LEU A 55 -1.36 12.95 -9.12
CA LEU A 55 -1.97 12.75 -7.81
C LEU A 55 -1.81 14.00 -6.93
N LEU A 56 -0.60 14.58 -6.91
CA LEU A 56 -0.30 15.77 -6.14
C LEU A 56 -1.20 16.96 -6.52
N LYS A 57 -1.45 17.15 -7.82
CA LYS A 57 -2.39 18.19 -8.32
C LYS A 57 -3.84 17.94 -7.92
N LYS A 58 -4.23 16.67 -7.71
CA LYS A 58 -5.59 16.27 -7.32
C LYS A 58 -5.83 16.35 -5.81
N ASN A 59 -4.77 16.36 -5.00
CA ASN A 59 -4.88 16.49 -3.54
C ASN A 59 -5.50 17.85 -3.17
N LYS A 60 -6.44 17.82 -2.23
CA LYS A 60 -7.11 19.01 -1.70
C LYS A 60 -6.60 19.41 -0.32
N THR A 61 -6.04 18.46 0.45
CA THR A 61 -5.49 18.78 1.77
C THR A 61 -4.25 19.67 1.67
N ASN A 62 -3.97 20.43 2.73
CA ASN A 62 -2.76 21.25 2.79
C ASN A 62 -1.51 20.36 2.96
N ASN A 63 -0.39 20.81 2.42
CA ASN A 63 0.91 20.14 2.52
C ASN A 63 1.58 20.30 3.89
N VAL A 64 0.82 20.50 4.97
CA VAL A 64 1.34 20.59 6.34
C VAL A 64 1.18 19.23 7.01
N LEU A 65 2.25 18.76 7.66
CA LEU A 65 2.21 17.53 8.45
C LEU A 65 1.53 17.79 9.79
N SER A 66 0.45 17.08 10.08
CA SER A 66 -0.22 17.20 11.38
C SER A 66 0.61 16.55 12.49
N LYS A 67 0.40 16.98 13.74
CA LYS A 67 1.06 16.36 14.92
C LYS A 67 0.80 14.84 15.00
N TYR A 68 -0.39 14.38 14.61
CA TYR A 68 -0.75 12.97 14.65
C TYR A 68 -0.03 12.15 13.58
N GLU A 69 0.07 12.70 12.37
CA GLU A 69 0.83 12.08 11.27
C GLU A 69 2.32 12.03 11.61
N LYS A 70 2.88 13.13 12.14
CA LYS A 70 4.27 13.19 12.62
C LYS A 70 4.55 12.12 13.68
N THR A 71 3.68 12.01 14.69
CA THR A 71 3.82 10.97 15.73
C THR A 71 3.78 9.57 15.12
N LYS A 72 2.85 9.29 14.19
CA LYS A 72 2.73 7.96 13.56
C LYS A 72 3.95 7.61 12.70
N ILE A 73 4.47 8.58 11.95
CA ILE A 73 5.67 8.41 11.13
C ILE A 73 6.88 8.09 12.00
N LEU A 74 7.11 8.89 13.05
CA LEU A 74 8.22 8.67 13.98
C LEU A 74 8.09 7.32 14.68
N ALA A 75 6.89 6.95 15.16
CA ALA A 75 6.67 5.65 15.77
C ALA A 75 7.01 4.48 14.82
N LYS A 76 6.53 4.55 13.57
CA LYS A 76 6.83 3.53 12.57
C LYS A 76 8.30 3.50 12.16
N ARG A 77 8.97 4.65 12.14
CA ARG A 77 10.41 4.67 11.85
C ARG A 77 11.24 4.15 13.03
N CYS A 78 10.86 4.46 14.27
CA CYS A 78 11.50 3.89 15.46
C CYS A 78 11.39 2.37 15.47
N GLU A 79 10.20 1.82 15.17
CA GLU A 79 9.96 0.37 15.07
C GLU A 79 10.90 -0.29 14.02
N GLN A 80 11.12 0.37 12.88
CA GLN A 80 12.07 -0.11 11.86
C GLN A 80 13.51 -0.13 12.38
N LEU A 81 13.96 0.93 13.04
CA LEU A 81 15.29 1.04 13.61
C LEU A 81 15.50 0.00 14.73
N GLU A 82 14.52 -0.19 15.61
CA GLU A 82 14.52 -1.24 16.64
C GLU A 82 14.58 -2.65 16.03
N SER A 83 13.95 -2.84 14.87
CA SER A 83 14.01 -4.10 14.10
C SER A 83 15.31 -4.28 13.32
N GLY A 84 16.32 -3.43 13.54
CA GLY A 84 17.65 -3.54 12.94
C GLY A 84 17.78 -2.90 11.55
N CYS A 85 16.81 -2.10 11.10
CA CYS A 85 17.00 -1.30 9.90
C CYS A 85 18.10 -0.25 10.11
N LEU A 86 18.89 -0.01 9.07
CA LEU A 86 19.95 0.99 9.14
C LEU A 86 19.37 2.42 9.17
N PRO A 87 20.01 3.32 9.93
CA PRO A 87 19.74 4.75 9.83
C PRO A 87 20.04 5.31 8.42
N LEU A 88 19.29 6.34 8.02
CA LEU A 88 19.35 6.99 6.70
C LEU A 88 20.16 8.29 6.71
N ILE A 89 20.69 8.67 7.87
CA ILE A 89 21.61 9.80 8.07
C ILE A 89 23.02 9.26 8.37
N LYS A 90 24.06 10.05 8.09
CA LYS A 90 25.46 9.61 8.26
C LYS A 90 25.94 9.68 9.71
N ASP A 91 25.60 10.74 10.43
CA ASP A 91 26.10 11.01 11.78
C ASP A 91 25.14 10.51 12.86
N TYR A 92 24.55 9.32 12.68
CA TYR A 92 23.56 8.79 13.63
C TYR A 92 24.17 8.38 14.98
N GLU A 93 25.47 8.06 15.01
CA GLU A 93 26.17 7.59 16.22
C GLU A 93 26.26 8.63 17.33
N LYS A 94 26.03 9.92 17.02
CA LYS A 94 26.00 11.00 18.02
C LYS A 94 24.73 11.01 18.88
N TYR A 95 23.72 10.22 18.51
CA TYR A 95 22.45 10.14 19.22
C TYR A 95 22.42 8.90 20.12
N ASP A 96 22.03 9.08 21.37
CA ASP A 96 21.96 7.99 22.36
C ASP A 96 20.68 7.16 22.25
N ASN A 97 19.62 7.72 21.66
CA ASN A 97 18.32 7.07 21.57
C ASN A 97 17.80 6.99 20.12
N ILE A 98 16.99 5.96 19.86
CA ILE A 98 16.43 5.67 18.53
C ILE A 98 15.47 6.78 18.06
N TYR A 99 14.73 7.37 18.99
CA TYR A 99 13.78 8.42 18.68
C TYR A 99 14.46 9.65 18.07
N ASP A 100 15.60 10.07 18.61
CA ASP A 100 16.36 11.22 18.15
C ASP A 100 16.96 10.95 16.76
N ILE A 101 17.40 9.71 16.49
CA ILE A 101 17.81 9.30 15.15
C ILE A 101 16.64 9.43 14.16
N ALA A 102 15.47 8.87 14.48
CA ALA A 102 14.29 8.97 13.62
C ALA A 102 13.79 10.41 13.45
N LEU A 103 13.89 11.23 14.49
CA LEU A 103 13.56 12.65 14.45
C LEU A 103 14.50 13.42 13.52
N GLU A 104 15.80 13.14 13.58
CA GLU A 104 16.77 13.76 12.69
C GLU A 104 16.58 13.30 11.24
N GLU A 105 16.33 12.01 11.00
CA GLU A 105 15.99 11.51 9.66
C GLU A 105 14.75 12.19 9.08
N LEU A 106 13.75 12.46 9.91
CA LEU A 106 12.57 13.22 9.52
C LEU A 106 12.97 14.66 9.16
N ASN A 107 13.74 15.35 10.01
CA ASN A 107 14.17 16.74 9.78
C ASN A 107 15.02 16.89 8.50
N GLU A 108 15.88 15.91 8.19
CA GLU A 108 16.65 15.85 6.95
C GLU A 108 15.85 15.35 5.73
N LYS A 109 14.54 15.10 5.88
CA LYS A 109 13.64 14.56 4.85
C LYS A 109 14.13 13.25 4.23
N LYS A 110 14.79 12.40 5.03
CA LYS A 110 15.37 11.12 4.56
C LYS A 110 14.40 9.95 4.63
N ILE A 111 13.37 10.02 5.46
CA ILE A 111 12.40 8.93 5.61
C ILE A 111 11.55 8.78 4.33
N PRO A 112 11.64 7.65 3.60
CA PRO A 112 11.00 7.48 2.29
C PRO A 112 9.54 7.01 2.42
N PHE A 113 8.77 7.61 3.32
CA PHE A 113 7.36 7.25 3.53
C PHE A 113 6.43 8.04 2.60
N ILE A 114 5.32 7.39 2.23
CA ILE A 114 4.20 8.01 1.52
C ILE A 114 3.01 8.02 2.48
N LEU A 115 2.47 9.21 2.73
CA LEU A 115 1.31 9.42 3.56
C LEU A 115 0.04 9.30 2.72
N LYS A 116 -0.82 8.33 3.08
CA LYS A 116 -2.16 8.12 2.50
C LYS A 116 -3.21 8.75 3.41
N ARG A 117 -3.85 9.83 2.97
CA ARG A 117 -4.96 10.50 3.67
C ARG A 117 -6.28 10.08 3.05
N PHE A 118 -7.28 9.78 3.87
CA PHE A 118 -8.64 9.50 3.39
C PHE A 118 -9.55 10.67 3.72
N ILE A 119 -10.05 11.36 2.68
CA ILE A 119 -10.84 12.59 2.82
C ILE A 119 -12.03 12.51 1.87
N ASN A 120 -13.25 12.67 2.40
CA ASN A 120 -14.49 12.71 1.63
C ASN A 120 -14.63 11.56 0.61
N GLY A 121 -14.30 10.33 1.03
CA GLY A 121 -14.43 9.14 0.19
C GLY A 121 -13.31 8.96 -0.84
N LYS A 122 -12.26 9.78 -0.81
CA LYS A 122 -11.11 9.69 -1.73
C LYS A 122 -9.81 9.57 -0.95
N TYR A 123 -8.85 8.87 -1.54
CA TYR A 123 -7.48 8.82 -1.04
C TYR A 123 -6.63 9.92 -1.69
N GLU A 124 -5.84 10.58 -0.86
CA GLU A 124 -4.80 11.52 -1.25
C GLU A 124 -3.45 10.97 -0.82
N TYR A 125 -2.43 11.17 -1.65
CA TYR A 125 -1.11 10.62 -1.41
C TYR A 125 -0.08 11.74 -1.40
N TRP A 126 0.75 11.77 -0.35
CA TRP A 126 1.80 12.76 -0.16
C TRP A 126 3.10 12.05 0.12
N LYS A 127 4.14 12.33 -0.66
CA LYS A 127 5.48 11.97 -0.19
C LYS A 127 5.82 12.81 1.01
N LEU A 128 6.47 12.20 1.98
CA LEU A 128 6.86 12.90 3.21
C LEU A 128 7.85 14.05 2.95
N GLU A 129 8.69 13.94 1.91
CA GLU A 129 9.63 14.98 1.49
C GLU A 129 8.93 16.29 1.04
N ASP A 130 7.69 16.19 0.54
CA ASP A 130 6.93 17.34 0.02
C ASP A 130 6.11 18.06 1.09
N LEU A 131 6.02 17.49 2.29
CA LEU A 131 5.32 18.10 3.41
C LEU A 131 6.19 19.14 4.11
N ILE A 132 5.52 20.12 4.73
CA ILE A 132 6.09 21.18 5.54
C ILE A 132 5.92 20.79 7.02
N TYR A 133 7.04 20.80 7.76
CA TYR A 133 7.12 20.55 9.20
C TYR A 133 8.43 21.07 9.79
#